data_AF-A0A661ZE37-F1
#
_entry.id   AF-A0A661ZE37-F1
#
_cell.length_a   1.000
_cell.length_b   1.000
_cell.length_c   1.000
_cell.angle_alpha   90.00
_cell.angle_beta   90.00
_cell.angle_gamma   90.00
#
_symmetry.space_group_name_H-M   'P 1'
#
loop_
_entity.id
_entity.type
_entity.pdbx_description
1 polymer ?
#
loop_
_entity_poly.entity_id
_entity_poly.type
_entity_poly.pdbx_seq_one_letter_code
_entity_poly.pdbx_strand_id
1 'polypeptide(L)' 'SVSGKLIYQNKLNSNAFDIDLGYQAKGIYFIKITAGNQVFNSKLIIK' A
#
# COMPACT_ATOMS: atom_id res chain seq x y z
N SER A 1 19.12 -5.65 -2.31
CA SER A 1 18.16 -5.41 -1.22
C SER A 1 17.38 -4.15 -1.56
N VAL A 2 16.07 -4.22 -1.77
CA VAL A 2 15.23 -3.02 -1.92
C VAL A 2 14.78 -2.62 -0.52
N SER A 3 15.37 -1.58 0.06
CA SER A 3 14.91 -1.01 1.32
C SER A 3 13.71 -0.09 1.04
N GLY A 4 12.49 -0.61 1.18
CA GLY A 4 11.28 0.20 1.16
C GLY A 4 11.05 0.88 2.51
N LYS A 5 10.59 2.14 2.50
CA LYS A 5 10.06 2.82 3.70
C LYS A 5 8.56 2.53 3.81
N LEU A 6 8.10 2.08 4.97
CA LEU A 6 6.66 2.03 5.28
C LEU A 6 6.15 3.47 5.42
N ILE A 7 5.28 3.90 4.50
CA ILE A 7 4.71 5.26 4.52
C ILE A 7 3.27 5.31 5.04
N TYR A 8 2.56 4.17 5.05
CA TYR A 8 1.18 4.07 5.50
C TYR A 8 0.87 2.64 5.96
N GLN A 9 0.14 2.52 7.06
CA GLN A 9 -0.40 1.26 7.55
C GLN A 9 -1.72 1.52 8.27
N ASN A 10 -2.74 0.71 7.98
CA ASN A 10 -4.02 0.80 8.67
C ASN A 10 -4.65 -0.60 8.80
N LYS A 11 -5.43 -0.80 9.87
CA LYS A 11 -6.25 -2.00 10.08
C LYS A 11 -7.71 -1.62 9.79
N LEU A 12 -8.31 -2.32 8.84
CA LEU A 12 -9.65 -2.03 8.35
C LEU A 12 -10.65 -3.06 8.88
N ASN A 13 -11.86 -2.59 9.16
CA ASN A 13 -13.02 -3.43 9.47
C ASN A 13 -14.10 -3.34 8.38
N SER A 14 -13.80 -2.61 7.29
CA SER A 14 -14.68 -2.39 6.14
C SER A 14 -14.18 -3.15 4.91
N ASN A 15 -15.07 -3.39 3.96
CA ASN A 15 -14.75 -4.07 2.70
C ASN A 15 -14.14 -3.12 1.64
N ALA A 16 -14.17 -1.82 1.89
CA ALA A 16 -13.62 -0.78 1.02
C ALA A 16 -12.95 0.31 1.87
N PHE A 17 -11.86 0.86 1.33
CA PHE A 17 -11.10 1.94 1.95
C PHE A 17 -10.26 2.66 0.88
N ASP A 18 -10.30 3.98 0.87
CA ASP A 18 -9.54 4.82 -0.06
C ASP A 18 -8.32 5.42 0.63
N ILE A 19 -7.19 5.44 -0.08
CA ILE A 19 -5.95 6.10 0.36
C ILE A 19 -5.65 7.21 -0.63
N ASP A 20 -5.58 8.45 -0.15
CA ASP A 20 -5.09 9.57 -0.93
C ASP A 20 -3.55 9.57 -0.97
N LEU A 21 -3.00 9.49 -2.18
CA LEU A 21 -1.56 9.50 -2.45
C LEU A 21 -1.10 10.80 -3.11
N GLY A 22 -1.94 11.83 -3.20
CA GLY A 22 -1.65 13.09 -3.90
C GLY A 22 -0.43 13.84 -3.39
N TYR A 23 -0.06 13.63 -2.12
CA TYR A 23 1.12 14.24 -1.48
C TYR A 23 2.36 13.33 -1.46
N GLN A 24 2.29 12.14 -2.06
CA GLN A 24 3.41 11.22 -2.13
C GLN A 24 4.29 11.49 -3.35
N ALA A 25 5.59 11.25 -3.19
CA ALA A 25 6.55 11.43 -4.28
C ALA A 25 6.24 10.53 -5.48
N LYS A 26 6.65 10.95 -6.67
CA LYS A 26 6.59 10.09 -7.85
C LYS A 26 7.53 8.89 -7.67
N GLY A 27 7.09 7.70 -8.09
CA GLY A 27 7.90 6.51 -7.92
C GLY A 27 7.11 5.21 -7.86
N ILE A 28 7.82 4.16 -7.44
CA ILE A 28 7.28 2.81 -7.29
C ILE A 28 6.84 2.61 -5.84
N TYR A 29 5.61 2.17 -5.68
CA TYR A 29 5.00 1.82 -4.40
C TYR A 29 4.64 0.34 -4.39
N PHE A 30 4.84 -0.29 -3.25
CA PHE A 30 4.43 -1.66 -2.99
C PHE A 30 3.25 -1.65 -2.03
N ILE A 31 2.14 -2.24 -2.46
CA ILE A 31 0.93 -2.38 -1.66
C ILE A 31 0.90 -3.81 -1.14
N LYS A 32 0.72 -3.97 0.17
CA LYS A 32 0.51 -5.26 0.83
C LYS A 32 -0.80 -5.20 1.61
N ILE A 33 -1.71 -6.13 1.32
CA ILE A 33 -2.96 -6.32 2.05
C ILE A 33 -2.91 -7.70 2.70
N THR A 34 -3.18 -7.75 4.00
CA THR A 34 -3.25 -9.01 4.76
C THR A 34 -4.67 -9.19 5.28
N ALA A 35 -5.32 -10.29 4.86
CA ALA A 35 -6.68 -10.63 5.24
C ALA A 35 -6.71 -12.06 5.78
N GLY A 36 -6.68 -12.20 7.11
CA GLY A 36 -6.49 -13.49 7.77
C GLY A 36 -5.16 -14.13 7.35
N ASN A 37 -5.23 -15.33 6.77
CA ASN A 37 -4.04 -16.06 6.30
C ASN A 37 -3.65 -15.73 4.85
N GLN A 38 -4.38 -14.81 4.20
CA GLN A 38 -4.11 -14.42 2.81
C GLN A 38 -3.30 -13.12 2.74
N VAL A 39 -2.36 -13.08 1.79
CA VAL A 39 -1.53 -11.90 1.50
C VAL A 39 -1.66 -11.56 0.03
N PHE A 40 -2.06 -10.33 -0.24
CA PHE A 40 -2.15 -9.77 -1.59
C PHE A 40 -1.08 -8.70 -1.74
N ASN A 41 -0.31 -8.79 -2.82
CA ASN A 41 0.75 -7.83 -3.14
C ASN A 41 0.48 -7.20 -4.49
N SER A 42 0.71 -5.89 -4.61
CA SER A 42 0.62 -5.16 -5.87
C SER A 42 1.68 -4.09 -5.97
N LYS A 43 2.01 -3.71 -7.21
CA LYS A 43 2.93 -2.63 -7.53
C LYS A 43 2.16 -1.48 -8.15
N LEU A 44 2.29 -0.30 -7.58
CA LEU A 44 1.73 0.95 -8.08
C LEU A 44 2.86 1.87 -8.56
N ILE A 45 2.66 2.56 -9.68
CA ILE A 45 3.60 3.55 -10.21
C ILE A 45 2.88 4.90 -10.25
N ILE A 46 3.37 5.88 -9.48
CA ILE A 46 2.91 7.26 -9.52
C ILE A 46 3.86 8.03 -10.46
N LYS A 47 3.32 8.65 -11.50
CA LYS A 47 4.07 9.34 -12.56
C LYS A 47 4.15 10.84 -12.36
#